data_AF-A0A0G0J562-F1
#
_entry.id   AF-A0A0G0J562-F1
#
_cell.length_a   1.000
_cell.length_b   1.000
_cell.length_c   1.000
_cell.angle_alpha   90.00
_cell.angle_beta   90.00
_cell.angle_gamma   90.00
#
_symmetry.space_group_name_H-M   'P 1'
#
loop_
_entity.id
_entity.type
_entity.pdbx_description
1 polymer ?
#
loop_
_entity_poly.entity_id
_entity_poly.type
_entity_poly.pdbx_seq_one_letter_code
_entity_poly.pdbx_strand_id
1 'polypeptide(L)'
;MAKTFELKINESKTISGLTVTNKGGGHEILTEGGDLAFADIELKALNKKETIAAYSSGQKLWNGYLIIFEEVGWDGEFVKFNVKKVGEPKINENQALDMVEEYAKAELKFSQKDMSGIQTSLSDMGGYYSVSIFKSSDNQQEPVVSLKVDKFTGKILRGK
;
A
#
# COMPACT_ATOMS: atom_id res chain seq x y z
N MET A 1 10.58 -13.63 9.11
CA MET A 1 10.85 -12.83 7.89
C MET A 1 9.96 -13.35 6.79
N ALA A 2 9.31 -12.47 6.03
CA ALA A 2 8.60 -12.89 4.82
C ALA A 2 9.65 -13.38 3.79
N LYS A 3 9.32 -14.39 3.01
CA LYS A 3 10.24 -14.95 2.01
C LYS A 3 10.10 -14.18 0.72
N THR A 4 11.15 -13.44 0.35
CA THR A 4 11.24 -12.74 -0.94
C THR A 4 11.46 -13.74 -2.07
N PHE A 5 10.76 -13.51 -3.17
CA PHE A 5 10.92 -14.20 -4.44
C PHE A 5 11.31 -13.21 -5.52
N GLU A 6 12.10 -13.66 -6.48
CA GLU A 6 12.44 -12.91 -7.69
C GLU A 6 11.88 -13.68 -8.89
N LEU A 7 11.27 -12.96 -9.83
CA LEU A 7 10.79 -13.49 -11.11
C LEU A 7 11.30 -12.64 -12.26
N LYS A 8 12.01 -13.27 -13.20
CA LYS A 8 12.34 -12.67 -14.49
C LYS A 8 11.15 -12.68 -15.44
N ILE A 9 11.26 -11.97 -16.55
CA ILE A 9 10.21 -11.93 -17.58
C ILE A 9 9.80 -13.35 -18.00
N ASN A 10 8.49 -13.57 -18.07
CA ASN A 10 7.80 -14.84 -18.36
C ASN A 10 8.00 -15.97 -17.35
N GLU A 11 8.73 -15.72 -16.25
CA GLU A 11 8.79 -16.68 -15.16
C GLU A 11 7.52 -16.60 -14.30
N SER A 12 7.16 -17.75 -13.71
CA SER A 12 6.03 -17.86 -12.80
C SER A 12 6.41 -18.58 -11.52
N LYS A 13 5.77 -18.19 -10.42
CA LYS A 13 5.86 -18.86 -9.12
C LYS A 13 4.49 -19.07 -8.54
N THR A 14 4.23 -20.29 -8.05
CA THR A 14 3.04 -20.57 -7.24
C THR A 14 3.38 -20.57 -5.76
N ILE A 15 2.71 -19.71 -4.99
CA ILE A 15 2.91 -19.48 -3.56
C ILE A 15 1.56 -19.55 -2.86
N SER A 16 1.38 -20.53 -1.97
CA SER A 16 0.14 -20.70 -1.20
C SER A 16 -1.15 -20.75 -2.05
N GLY A 17 -1.08 -21.27 -3.28
CA GLY A 17 -2.20 -21.36 -4.21
C GLY A 17 -2.41 -20.13 -5.11
N LEU A 18 -1.60 -19.07 -4.95
CA LEU A 18 -1.50 -17.95 -5.88
C LEU A 18 -0.34 -18.19 -6.85
N THR A 19 -0.62 -18.24 -8.15
CA THR A 19 0.40 -18.15 -9.20
C THR A 19 0.62 -16.69 -9.57
N VAL A 20 1.87 -16.24 -9.46
CA VAL A 20 2.34 -14.92 -9.88
C VAL A 20 3.24 -15.11 -11.09
N THR A 21 2.98 -14.38 -12.17
CA THR A 21 3.80 -14.42 -13.40
C THR A 21 4.23 -13.02 -13.75
N ASN A 22 5.53 -12.81 -13.96
CA ASN A 22 6.04 -11.56 -14.51
C ASN A 22 5.88 -11.59 -16.04
N LYS A 23 5.17 -10.62 -16.62
CA LYS A 23 4.88 -10.55 -18.06
C LYS A 23 5.77 -9.53 -18.80
N GLY A 24 6.79 -9.00 -18.13
CA GLY A 24 7.56 -7.85 -18.59
C GLY A 24 6.94 -6.55 -18.10
N GLY A 25 7.30 -5.42 -18.68
CA GLY A 25 6.74 -4.14 -18.27
C GLY A 25 7.25 -2.99 -19.13
N GLY A 26 7.43 -1.83 -18.50
CA GLY A 26 7.89 -0.63 -19.17
C GLY A 26 8.18 0.49 -18.18
N HIS A 27 8.15 1.72 -18.70
CA HIS A 27 8.39 2.93 -17.93
C HIS A 27 7.23 3.91 -18.10
N GLU A 28 6.83 4.53 -17.00
CA GLU A 28 6.03 5.73 -17.01
C GLU A 28 6.93 6.93 -16.73
N ILE A 29 6.96 7.88 -17.66
CA ILE A 29 7.58 9.18 -17.43
C ILE A 29 6.59 10.01 -16.62
N LEU A 30 6.85 10.17 -15.33
CA LEU A 30 6.06 11.05 -14.46
C LEU A 30 6.62 12.46 -14.58
N THR A 31 5.81 13.41 -15.05
CA THR A 31 6.22 14.80 -15.38
C THR A 31 6.80 15.61 -14.21
N GLU A 32 6.70 15.11 -12.97
CA GLU A 32 7.29 15.75 -11.78
C GLU A 32 8.11 14.78 -10.89
N GLY A 33 8.20 13.48 -11.23
CA GLY A 33 8.73 12.43 -10.33
C GLY A 33 9.86 11.58 -10.91
N GLY A 34 10.21 11.79 -12.18
CA GLY A 34 11.19 10.96 -12.90
C GLY A 34 10.58 9.70 -13.49
N ASP A 35 11.43 8.86 -14.08
CA ASP A 35 11.02 7.62 -14.72
C ASP A 35 10.69 6.57 -13.67
N LEU A 36 9.46 6.05 -13.71
CA LEU A 36 9.01 4.96 -12.85
C LEU A 36 8.96 3.67 -13.66
N ALA A 37 9.79 2.69 -13.29
CA ALA A 37 9.71 1.35 -13.84
C ALA A 37 8.50 0.60 -13.28
N PHE A 38 7.84 -0.17 -14.13
CA PHE A 38 6.77 -1.07 -13.75
C PHE A 38 6.89 -2.42 -14.44
N ALA A 39 6.22 -3.42 -13.86
CA ALA A 39 6.05 -4.74 -14.45
C ALA A 39 4.58 -5.14 -14.46
N ASP A 40 4.13 -5.69 -15.58
CA ASP A 40 2.84 -6.35 -15.69
C ASP A 40 2.90 -7.71 -14.98
N ILE A 41 2.16 -7.85 -13.90
CA ILE A 41 2.07 -9.06 -13.10
C ILE A 41 0.72 -9.72 -13.31
N GLU A 42 0.74 -10.93 -13.87
CA GLU A 42 -0.44 -11.77 -13.92
C GLU A 42 -0.57 -12.56 -12.61
N LEU A 43 -1.70 -12.38 -11.94
CA LEU A 43 -2.12 -13.08 -10.75
C LEU A 43 -3.19 -14.10 -11.11
N LYS A 44 -3.02 -15.35 -10.67
CA LYS A 44 -3.99 -16.41 -10.88
C LYS A 44 -4.16 -17.24 -9.61
N ALA A 45 -5.39 -17.39 -9.13
CA ALA A 45 -5.74 -18.28 -8.04
C ALA A 45 -7.16 -18.80 -8.21
N LEU A 46 -7.36 -20.10 -7.97
CA LEU A 46 -8.63 -20.79 -8.20
C LEU A 46 -9.13 -20.52 -9.64
N ASN A 47 -10.27 -19.83 -9.77
CA ASN A 47 -10.91 -19.51 -11.04
C ASN A 47 -10.84 -18.01 -11.37
N LYS A 48 -10.00 -17.24 -10.67
CA LYS A 48 -9.78 -15.82 -10.93
C LYS A 48 -8.39 -15.58 -11.52
N LYS A 49 -8.34 -14.65 -12.47
CA LYS A 49 -7.12 -14.17 -13.11
C LYS A 49 -7.24 -12.66 -13.33
N GLU A 50 -6.17 -11.94 -13.03
CA GLU A 50 -6.07 -10.49 -13.23
C GLU A 50 -4.61 -10.15 -13.59
N THR A 51 -4.42 -9.15 -14.45
CA THR A 51 -3.10 -8.55 -14.69
C THR A 51 -3.09 -7.17 -14.05
N ILE A 52 -2.04 -6.88 -13.29
CA ILE A 52 -1.86 -5.59 -12.60
C ILE A 52 -0.50 -5.01 -12.95
N ALA A 53 -0.39 -3.69 -12.93
CA ALA A 53 0.91 -3.02 -12.92
C ALA A 53 1.50 -3.09 -11.50
N ALA A 54 2.74 -3.55 -11.39
CA ALA A 54 3.52 -3.59 -10.17
C ALA A 54 4.64 -2.54 -10.24
N TYR A 55 4.76 -1.75 -9.18
CA TYR A 55 5.79 -0.73 -9.02
C TYR A 55 6.64 -1.05 -7.79
N SER A 56 7.88 -0.55 -7.77
CA SER A 56 8.78 -0.72 -6.62
C SER A 56 8.15 -0.21 -5.31
N SER A 57 8.34 -0.95 -4.22
CA SER A 57 7.74 -0.68 -2.90
C SER A 57 6.21 -0.62 -2.84
N GLY A 58 5.52 -1.06 -3.89
CA GLY A 58 4.05 -1.13 -3.95
C GLY A 58 3.47 -2.32 -3.20
N GLN A 59 2.19 -2.23 -2.84
CA GLN A 59 1.44 -3.35 -2.27
C GLN A 59 0.09 -3.49 -2.96
N LYS A 60 -0.34 -4.74 -3.19
CA LYS A 60 -1.65 -5.06 -3.75
C LYS A 60 -2.34 -6.09 -2.87
N LEU A 61 -3.56 -5.77 -2.45
CA LEU A 61 -4.49 -6.76 -1.93
C LEU A 61 -5.27 -7.38 -3.09
N TRP A 62 -5.17 -8.70 -3.25
CA TRP A 62 -5.84 -9.43 -4.31
C TRP A 62 -6.36 -10.77 -3.81
N ASN A 63 -7.68 -10.97 -3.84
CA ASN A 63 -8.33 -12.25 -3.53
C ASN A 63 -7.86 -12.90 -2.21
N GLY A 64 -7.70 -12.10 -1.14
CA GLY A 64 -7.24 -12.56 0.19
C GLY A 64 -5.72 -12.73 0.32
N TYR A 65 -4.95 -12.35 -0.70
CA TYR A 65 -3.49 -12.29 -0.69
C TYR A 65 -3.02 -10.84 -0.66
N LEU A 66 -2.10 -10.53 0.24
CA LEU A 66 -1.31 -9.31 0.21
C LEU A 66 -0.01 -9.62 -0.54
N ILE A 67 0.18 -8.95 -1.67
CA ILE A 67 1.38 -9.00 -2.49
C ILE A 67 2.14 -7.71 -2.23
N ILE A 68 3.41 -7.83 -1.88
CA ILE A 68 4.28 -6.71 -1.55
C ILE A 68 5.41 -6.73 -2.57
N PHE A 69 5.44 -5.75 -3.46
CA PHE A 69 6.50 -5.57 -4.43
C PHE A 69 7.63 -4.80 -3.76
N GLU A 70 8.80 -5.41 -3.67
CA GLU A 70 9.96 -4.81 -3.02
C GLU A 70 10.78 -4.01 -4.04
N GLU A 71 10.96 -4.58 -5.23
CA GLU A 71 11.79 -4.00 -6.28
C GLU A 71 11.29 -4.47 -7.65
N VAL A 72 11.32 -3.56 -8.62
CA VAL A 72 11.05 -3.83 -10.03
C VAL A 72 12.24 -3.34 -10.83
N GLY A 73 12.84 -4.26 -11.60
CA GLY A 73 13.93 -3.95 -12.52
C GLY A 73 13.47 -3.07 -13.68
N TRP A 74 14.43 -2.50 -14.40
CA TRP A 74 14.14 -1.64 -15.56
C TRP A 74 13.35 -2.45 -16.62
N ASP A 75 12.32 -1.86 -17.23
CA ASP A 75 11.38 -2.53 -18.16
C ASP A 75 10.70 -3.79 -17.58
N GLY A 76 10.65 -3.93 -16.25
CA GLY A 76 10.13 -5.12 -15.59
C GLY A 76 11.00 -6.37 -15.81
N GLU A 77 12.30 -6.22 -16.13
CA GLU A 77 13.22 -7.34 -16.38
C GLU A 77 13.24 -8.38 -15.25
N PHE A 78 13.03 -7.92 -14.02
CA PHE A 78 12.75 -8.74 -12.85
C PHE A 78 11.76 -8.06 -11.91
N VAL A 79 11.10 -8.85 -11.08
CA VAL A 79 10.27 -8.36 -9.96
C VAL A 79 10.62 -9.14 -8.70
N LYS A 80 10.99 -8.42 -7.63
CA LYS A 80 11.13 -8.97 -6.28
C LYS A 80 9.88 -8.70 -5.47
N PHE A 81 9.32 -9.73 -4.86
CA PHE A 81 8.07 -9.61 -4.12
C PHE A 81 7.92 -10.64 -2.99
N ASN A 82 7.05 -10.30 -2.06
CA ASN A 82 6.54 -11.17 -1.01
C ASN A 82 5.05 -11.42 -1.20
N VAL A 83 4.58 -12.59 -0.79
CA VAL A 83 3.14 -12.90 -0.72
C VAL A 83 2.78 -13.36 0.68
N LYS A 84 1.70 -12.81 1.23
CA LYS A 84 1.10 -13.25 2.48
C LYS A 84 -0.39 -13.50 2.29
N LYS A 85 -0.90 -14.65 2.74
CA LYS A 85 -2.34 -14.87 2.85
C LYS A 85 -2.85 -14.11 4.09
N VAL A 86 -3.76 -13.18 3.90
CA VAL A 86 -4.18 -12.21 4.93
C VAL A 86 -5.69 -12.28 5.26
N GLY A 87 -6.50 -12.91 4.40
CA GLY A 87 -7.94 -12.97 4.58
C GLY A 87 -8.63 -11.64 4.22
N GLU A 88 -9.81 -11.41 4.77
CA GLU A 88 -10.58 -10.17 4.54
C GLU A 88 -10.09 -9.05 5.47
N PRO A 89 -10.09 -7.79 5.02
CA PRO A 89 -9.88 -6.63 5.88
C PRO A 89 -10.85 -6.65 7.07
N LYS A 90 -10.34 -6.38 8.27
CA LYS A 90 -11.16 -6.26 9.49
C LYS A 90 -11.69 -4.85 9.71
N ILE A 91 -11.04 -3.87 9.10
CA ILE A 91 -11.44 -2.46 9.15
C ILE A 91 -11.57 -1.90 7.75
N ASN A 92 -12.46 -0.92 7.60
CA ASN A 92 -12.62 -0.13 6.40
C ASN A 92 -11.98 1.27 6.54
N GLU A 93 -12.11 2.09 5.50
CA GLU A 93 -11.54 3.44 5.43
C GLU A 93 -12.06 4.36 6.54
N ASN A 94 -13.38 4.38 6.76
CA ASN A 94 -14.00 5.23 7.78
C ASN A 94 -13.49 4.86 9.19
N GLN A 95 -13.39 3.57 9.49
CA GLN A 95 -12.84 3.10 10.76
C GLN A 95 -11.37 3.49 10.94
N ALA A 96 -10.57 3.46 9.87
CA ALA A 96 -9.18 3.90 9.92
C ALA A 96 -9.04 5.41 10.17
N LEU A 97 -9.92 6.22 9.57
CA LEU A 97 -10.01 7.66 9.82
C LEU A 97 -10.34 7.93 11.29
N ASP A 98 -11.43 7.34 11.79
CA ASP A 98 -11.90 7.51 13.17
C ASP A 98 -10.79 7.17 14.18
N MET A 99 -10.09 6.06 13.96
CA MET A 99 -8.96 5.63 14.81
C MET A 99 -7.82 6.65 14.86
N VAL A 100 -7.48 7.26 13.73
CA VAL A 100 -6.37 8.22 13.63
C VAL A 100 -6.76 9.58 14.20
N GLU A 101 -8.02 9.98 14.04
CA GLU A 101 -8.56 11.16 14.71
C GLU A 101 -8.60 11.01 16.24
N GLU A 102 -9.08 9.89 16.75
CA GLU A 102 -9.09 9.60 18.19
C GLU A 102 -7.67 9.61 18.76
N TYR A 103 -6.72 9.00 18.04
CA TYR A 103 -5.32 9.02 18.40
C TYR A 103 -4.77 10.45 18.47
N ALA A 104 -5.05 11.29 17.46
CA ALA A 104 -4.59 12.67 17.43
C ALA A 104 -5.16 13.50 18.59
N LYS A 105 -6.44 13.31 18.93
CA LYS A 105 -7.09 13.97 20.09
C LYS A 105 -6.41 13.56 21.40
N ALA A 106 -6.16 12.26 21.59
CA ALA A 106 -5.65 11.71 22.84
C ALA A 106 -4.16 12.00 23.07
N GLU A 107 -3.31 11.79 22.07
CA GLU A 107 -1.85 11.82 22.22
C GLU A 107 -1.25 13.19 21.89
N LEU A 108 -1.85 13.94 20.96
CA LEU A 108 -1.30 15.23 20.50
C LEU A 108 -1.99 16.43 21.16
N LYS A 109 -2.94 16.18 22.07
CA LYS A 109 -3.67 17.19 22.84
C LYS A 109 -4.34 18.25 21.96
N PHE A 110 -4.79 17.89 20.77
CA PHE A 110 -5.59 18.80 19.94
C PHE A 110 -6.88 19.13 20.67
N SER A 111 -7.16 20.43 20.84
CA SER A 111 -8.45 20.88 21.38
C SER A 111 -9.57 20.67 20.35
N GLN A 112 -10.83 20.62 20.78
CA GLN A 112 -11.98 20.62 19.85
C GLN A 112 -11.95 21.79 18.85
N LYS A 113 -11.38 22.94 19.25
CA LYS A 113 -11.20 24.10 18.37
C LYS A 113 -10.16 23.83 17.29
N ASP A 114 -9.08 23.13 17.61
CA ASP A 114 -8.07 22.71 16.64
C ASP A 114 -8.62 21.69 15.63
N MET A 115 -9.55 20.82 16.06
CA MET A 115 -10.19 19.83 15.18
C MET A 115 -11.14 20.45 14.14
N SER A 116 -11.70 21.63 14.40
CA SER A 116 -12.70 22.27 13.52
C SER A 116 -12.12 22.82 12.20
N GLY A 117 -10.80 22.83 12.07
CA GLY A 117 -10.07 23.21 10.86
C GLY A 117 -9.03 22.17 10.50
N ILE A 118 -9.40 20.89 10.48
CA ILE A 118 -8.51 19.81 10.06
C ILE A 118 -8.96 19.25 8.72
N GLN A 119 -8.00 19.01 7.83
CA GLN A 119 -8.21 18.21 6.63
C GLN A 119 -7.57 16.84 6.83
N THR A 120 -8.30 15.78 6.48
CA THR A 120 -7.80 14.40 6.52
C THR A 120 -7.65 13.88 5.11
N SER A 121 -6.48 13.30 4.80
CA SER A 121 -6.25 12.54 3.58
C SER A 121 -6.08 11.06 3.96
N LEU A 122 -6.70 10.18 3.17
CA LEU A 122 -6.56 8.74 3.29
C LEU A 122 -6.14 8.15 1.95
N SER A 123 -5.19 7.22 1.98
CA SER A 123 -4.79 6.44 0.82
C SER A 123 -4.78 4.95 1.17
N ASP A 124 -5.42 4.15 0.31
CA ASP A 124 -5.39 2.70 0.38
C ASP A 124 -4.07 2.18 -0.20
N MET A 125 -3.25 1.56 0.65
CA MET A 125 -1.95 0.99 0.27
C MET A 125 -1.98 -0.54 0.21
N GLY A 126 -3.14 -1.16 -0.04
CA GLY A 126 -3.33 -2.60 -0.03
C GLY A 126 -3.34 -3.21 1.38
N GLY A 127 -2.18 -3.24 2.04
CA GLY A 127 -2.00 -3.86 3.37
C GLY A 127 -2.38 -2.98 4.56
N TYR A 128 -2.36 -1.66 4.37
CA TYR A 128 -2.68 -0.66 5.38
C TYR A 128 -3.39 0.54 4.74
N TYR A 129 -4.07 1.34 5.56
CA TYR A 129 -4.49 2.68 5.20
C TYR A 129 -3.44 3.68 5.65
N SER A 130 -3.00 4.56 4.77
CA SER A 130 -2.15 5.71 5.12
C SER A 130 -3.07 6.89 5.39
N VAL A 131 -3.08 7.40 6.61
CA VAL A 131 -3.93 8.53 7.01
C VAL A 131 -3.05 9.69 7.42
N SER A 132 -3.31 10.86 6.83
CA SER A 132 -2.61 12.10 7.10
C SER A 132 -3.59 13.18 7.54
N ILE A 133 -3.25 13.90 8.61
CA ILE A 133 -4.03 15.01 9.18
C ILE A 133 -3.26 16.30 8.92
N PHE A 134 -3.93 17.33 8.42
CA PHE A 134 -3.39 18.65 8.12
C PHE A 134 -4.15 19.74 8.90
N LYS A 135 -3.46 20.81 9.30
CA LYS A 135 -4.11 22.00 9.88
C LYS A 135 -4.54 22.95 8.76
N SER A 136 -5.81 23.33 8.76
CA SER A 136 -6.45 24.22 7.78
C SER A 136 -5.90 25.65 7.79
N SER A 137 -5.18 26.07 8.82
CA SER A 137 -4.62 27.43 8.93
C SER A 137 -3.26 27.58 8.26
N ASP A 138 -2.57 26.47 7.95
CA ASP A 138 -1.23 26.52 7.41
C ASP A 138 -1.30 26.26 5.91
N ASN A 139 -0.90 27.27 5.13
CA ASN A 139 -0.50 27.12 3.72
C ASN A 139 0.74 26.20 3.56
N GLN A 140 1.00 25.28 4.50
CA GLN A 140 2.14 24.38 4.54
C GLN A 140 1.69 22.97 4.19
N GLN A 141 2.42 22.37 3.25
CA GLN A 141 2.15 21.09 2.61
C GLN A 141 2.38 19.86 3.52
N GLU A 142 2.83 20.03 4.77
CA GLU A 142 3.22 18.92 5.64
C GLU A 142 2.12 18.50 6.63
N PRO A 143 1.85 17.19 6.76
CA PRO A 143 0.85 16.68 7.69
C PRO A 143 1.33 16.79 9.14
N VAL A 144 0.46 17.25 10.03
CA VAL A 144 0.71 17.27 11.49
C VAL A 144 0.68 15.87 12.10
N VAL A 145 0.00 14.93 11.45
CA VAL A 145 -0.02 13.51 11.80
C VAL A 145 0.03 12.71 10.51
N SER A 146 0.93 11.75 10.40
CA SER A 146 0.88 10.73 9.35
C SER A 146 1.04 9.36 9.97
N LEU A 147 -0.01 8.55 9.91
CA LEU A 147 -0.08 7.24 10.54
C LEU A 147 -0.53 6.18 9.54
N LYS A 148 0.00 4.98 9.70
CA LYS A 148 -0.40 3.80 8.94
C LYS A 148 -1.29 2.94 9.81
N VAL A 149 -2.44 2.50 9.32
CA VAL A 149 -3.36 1.61 10.04
C VAL A 149 -3.44 0.26 9.32
N ASP A 150 -2.98 -0.80 9.96
CA ASP A 150 -3.01 -2.16 9.39
C ASP A 150 -4.45 -2.67 9.26
N LYS A 151 -4.85 -3.04 8.04
CA LYS A 151 -6.24 -3.39 7.74
C LYS A 151 -6.70 -4.71 8.36
N PHE A 152 -5.77 -5.61 8.67
CA PHE A 152 -6.07 -6.98 9.09
C PHE A 152 -6.03 -7.12 10.61
N THR A 153 -5.40 -6.18 11.30
CA THR A 153 -5.27 -6.17 12.76
C THR A 153 -5.98 -4.99 13.41
N GLY A 154 -6.29 -3.93 12.65
CA GLY A 154 -6.84 -2.70 13.21
C GLY A 154 -5.85 -2.02 14.15
N LYS A 155 -4.55 -2.11 13.87
CA LYS A 155 -3.49 -1.50 14.69
C LYS A 155 -2.82 -0.35 13.94
N ILE A 156 -2.55 0.74 14.65
CA ILE A 156 -1.70 1.81 14.17
C ILE A 156 -0.24 1.29 14.13
N LEU A 157 0.34 1.28 12.94
CA LEU A 157 1.73 0.96 12.67
C LEU A 157 2.57 2.23 12.86
N ARG A 158 3.25 2.34 14.00
CA ARG A 158 4.19 3.44 14.25
C ARG A 158 5.50 3.17 13.50
N GLY A 159 6.00 4.14 12.74
CA GLY A 159 7.40 4.12 12.30
C GLY A 159 8.32 4.10 13.52
N LYS A 160 9.37 3.27 13.49
CA LYS A 160 10.43 3.33 14.50
C LYS A 160 11.36 4.49 14.20
#